data_AF-A0A6B2CKR8-F1
#
_entry.id   AF-A0A6B2CKR8-F1
#
_cell.length_a   1.000
_cell.length_b   1.000
_cell.length_c   1.000
_cell.angle_alpha   90.00
_cell.angle_beta   90.00
_cell.angle_gamma   90.00
#
_symmetry.space_group_name_H-M   'P 1'
#
loop_
_entity.id
_entity.type
_entity.pdbx_description
1 polymer ?
#
loop_
_entity_poly.entity_id
_entity_poly.type
_entity_poly.pdbx_seq_one_letter_code
_entity_poly.pdbx_strand_id
1 'polypeptide(L)' 'MAKLIVHTAKGPYIHRLPSGEVVAICMCGLSDKYPFCSGKHKLVQDEDANKVYTYDESGYKRLGEVNINLTGTRRV' A
#
# COMPACT_ATOMS: atom_id res chain seq x y z
N MET A 1 -10.09 -16.23 -8.91
CA MET A 1 -8.82 -16.63 -8.26
C MET A 1 -8.17 -15.40 -7.65
N ALA A 2 -7.70 -15.49 -6.40
CA ALA A 2 -6.96 -14.42 -5.75
C ALA A 2 -5.45 -14.54 -6.01
N LYS A 3 -4.72 -13.43 -5.96
CA LYS A 3 -3.26 -13.38 -6.02
C LYS A 3 -2.75 -12.63 -4.80
N LEU A 4 -1.63 -13.08 -4.24
CA LEU A 4 -0.89 -12.32 -3.23
C LEU A 4 0.13 -11.43 -3.93
N ILE A 5 0.02 -10.11 -3.69
CA ILE A 5 0.93 -9.09 -4.23
C ILE A 5 1.51 -8.34 -3.04
N VAL A 6 2.83 -8.26 -2.95
CA VAL A 6 3.50 -7.56 -1.84
C VAL A 6 3.72 -6.11 -2.23
N HIS A 7 2.96 -5.20 -1.63
CA HIS A 7 3.19 -3.76 -1.74
C HIS A 7 4.36 -3.37 -0.83
N THR A 8 5.34 -2.67 -1.40
CA THR A 8 6.53 -2.19 -0.69
C THR A 8 6.58 -0.68 -0.57
N ALA A 9 5.85 0.04 -1.41
CA ALA A 9 5.73 1.48 -1.33
C ALA A 9 4.89 1.91 -0.12
N LYS A 10 5.45 2.76 0.74
CA LYS A 10 4.75 3.30 1.93
C LYS A 10 4.02 4.62 1.69
N GLY A 11 3.95 5.09 0.45
CA GLY A 11 3.43 6.42 0.11
C GLY A 11 2.92 6.50 -1.32
N PRO A 12 2.21 7.59 -1.68
CA PRO A 12 1.70 7.76 -3.03
C PRO A 12 2.80 8.18 -4.02
N TYR A 13 2.62 7.82 -5.29
CA TYR A 13 3.34 8.43 -6.40
C TYR A 13 2.72 9.79 -6.73
N ILE A 14 3.54 10.84 -6.77
CA ILE A 14 3.09 12.19 -7.05
C ILE A 14 3.31 12.50 -8.53
N HIS A 15 2.22 12.59 -9.29
CA HIS A 15 2.23 12.99 -10.69
C HIS A 15 1.81 14.46 -10.83
N ARG A 16 2.60 15.24 -11.57
CA ARG A 16 2.29 16.65 -11.87
C ARG A 16 1.82 16.75 -13.32
N LEU A 17 0.63 17.27 -13.53
CA LEU A 17 0.05 17.42 -14.86
C LEU A 17 0.60 18.68 -15.55
N PRO A 18 0.56 18.74 -16.90
CA PRO A 18 0.85 19.96 -17.63
C PRO A 18 -0.02 21.16 -17.23
N SER A 19 -1.23 20.92 -16.70
CA SER A 19 -2.12 21.96 -16.16
C SER A 19 -1.59 22.61 -14.86
N GLY A 20 -0.57 22.02 -14.22
CA GLY A 20 -0.06 22.43 -12.91
C GLY A 20 -0.71 21.71 -11.72
N GLU A 21 -1.76 20.93 -11.97
CA GLU A 21 -2.43 20.13 -10.94
C GLU A 21 -1.56 18.94 -10.47
N VAL A 22 -1.74 18.54 -9.22
CA VAL A 22 -1.02 17.43 -8.60
C VAL A 22 -2.00 16.27 -8.36
N VAL A 23 -1.67 15.11 -8.90
CA VAL A 23 -2.39 13.85 -8.65
C VAL A 23 -1.52 12.95 -7.78
N ALA A 24 -2.08 12.53 -6.65
CA ALA A 24 -1.45 11.56 -5.76
C ALA A 24 -2.03 10.17 -6.03
N ILE A 25 -1.24 9.29 -6.65
CA ILE A 25 -1.61 7.92 -6.99
C ILE A 25 -1.21 7.00 -5.83
N CYS A 26 -2.15 6.22 -5.31
CA CYS A 26 -1.90 5.30 -4.22
C CYS A 26 -0.94 4.18 -4.65
N MET A 27 0.14 3.99 -3.93
CA MET A 27 1.03 2.82 -4.08
C MET A 27 1.10 1.95 -2.82
N CYS A 28 0.52 2.39 -1.70
CA CYS A 28 0.55 1.64 -0.42
C CYS A 28 -0.52 0.56 -0.28
N GLY A 29 -1.47 0.46 -1.23
CA GLY A 29 -2.47 -0.61 -1.26
C GLY A 29 -3.66 -0.47 -0.30
N LEU A 30 -3.66 0.48 0.65
CA LEU A 30 -4.74 0.63 1.65
C LEU A 30 -5.78 1.73 1.34
N SER A 31 -5.66 2.42 0.20
CA SER A 31 -6.59 3.52 -0.11
C SER A 31 -8.02 3.03 -0.34
N ASP A 32 -8.97 3.66 0.33
CA ASP A 32 -10.41 3.55 0.06
C ASP A 32 -10.88 4.41 -1.12
N LYS A 33 -9.97 5.19 -1.74
CA LYS A 33 -10.20 5.99 -2.94
C LYS A 33 -9.36 5.53 -4.13
N TYR A 34 -9.00 4.24 -4.16
CA TYR A 34 -8.14 3.67 -5.19
C TYR A 34 -8.66 4.02 -6.61
N PRO A 35 -7.81 4.46 -7.56
CA PRO A 35 -6.33 4.46 -7.53
C PRO A 35 -5.70 5.68 -6.85
N PHE A 36 -6.47 6.60 -6.31
CA PHE A 36 -5.95 7.83 -5.70
C PHE A 36 -5.59 7.63 -4.22
N CYS A 37 -4.69 8.46 -3.72
CA CYS A 37 -4.30 8.47 -2.33
C CYS A 37 -5.42 9.03 -1.43
N SER A 38 -5.84 8.27 -0.42
CA SER A 38 -6.77 8.76 0.61
C SER A 38 -6.09 9.21 1.91
N GLY A 39 -4.76 9.17 1.97
CA GLY A 39 -3.99 9.55 3.16
C GLY A 39 -3.68 8.39 4.12
N LYS A 40 -4.29 7.21 3.92
CA LYS A 40 -4.02 6.00 4.74
C LYS A 40 -2.59 5.49 4.71
N HIS A 41 -1.78 5.93 3.75
CA HIS A 41 -0.35 5.64 3.73
C HIS A 41 0.38 6.07 5.02
N LYS A 42 -0.20 6.99 5.80
CA LYS A 42 0.31 7.37 7.13
C LYS A 42 0.22 6.23 8.16
N LEU A 43 -0.68 5.28 7.99
CA LEU A 43 -0.89 4.14 8.90
C LEU A 43 0.18 3.03 8.73
N VAL A 44 0.99 3.09 7.67
CA VAL A 44 1.94 2.04 7.29
C VAL A 44 3.41 2.50 7.33
N GLN A 45 3.67 3.69 7.89
CA GLN A 45 5.03 4.24 7.92
C GLN A 45 5.98 3.41 8.80
N ASP A 46 5.44 2.79 9.86
CA ASP A 46 6.14 1.98 10.86
C ASP A 46 6.38 0.51 10.44
N GLU A 47 5.88 0.08 9.28
CA GLU A 47 5.98 -1.31 8.85
C GLU A 47 7.43 -1.77 8.63
N ASP A 48 7.77 -2.98 9.07
CA ASP A 48 9.07 -3.59 8.78
C ASP A 48 9.08 -4.19 7.35
N ALA A 49 10.17 -3.96 6.61
CA ALA A 49 10.33 -4.47 5.25
C ALA A 49 10.38 -6.01 5.14
N ASN A 50 10.66 -6.71 6.25
CA ASN A 50 10.74 -8.17 6.31
C ASN A 50 9.47 -8.82 6.86
N LYS A 51 8.45 -8.02 7.19
CA LYS A 51 7.19 -8.51 7.75
C LYS A 51 6.05 -8.28 6.77
N VAL A 52 5.05 -9.15 6.82
CA VAL A 52 3.82 -9.01 6.06
C VAL A 52 2.69 -8.76 7.04
N TYR A 53 1.90 -7.73 6.78
CA TYR A 53 0.79 -7.35 7.63
C TYR A 53 -0.54 -7.57 6.91
N THR A 54 -1.56 -7.96 7.66
CA THR A 54 -2.95 -8.01 7.17
C THR A 54 -3.76 -6.86 7.74
N TYR A 55 -4.74 -6.43 6.97
CA TYR A 55 -5.63 -5.33 7.30
C TYR A 55 -7.08 -5.80 7.18
N ASP A 56 -7.96 -5.16 7.93
CA ASP A 56 -9.40 -5.35 7.81
C ASP A 56 -9.92 -4.82 6.46
N GLU A 57 -11.19 -5.09 6.16
CA GLU A 57 -11.83 -4.64 4.90
C GLU A 57 -11.75 -3.13 4.71
N SER A 58 -11.71 -2.39 5.82
CA SER A 58 -11.62 -0.94 5.80
C SER A 58 -10.19 -0.44 5.54
N GLY A 59 -9.15 -1.25 5.73
CA GLY A 59 -7.75 -0.84 5.62
C GLY A 59 -7.29 0.10 6.74
N TYR A 60 -8.09 0.30 7.79
CA TYR A 60 -7.74 1.17 8.93
C TYR A 60 -7.10 0.40 10.07
N LYS A 61 -7.42 -0.89 10.22
CA LYS A 61 -6.94 -1.70 11.33
C LYS A 61 -6.02 -2.81 10.84
N ARG A 62 -4.78 -2.78 11.31
CA ARG A 62 -3.85 -3.91 11.18
C ARG A 62 -4.38 -5.07 12.03
N LEU A 63 -4.65 -6.21 11.39
CA LEU A 63 -5.17 -7.41 12.05
C LEU A 63 -4.03 -8.26 12.63
N GLY A 64 -2.85 -8.23 12.03
CA GLY A 64 -1.69 -8.94 12.54
C GLY A 64 -0.56 -9.06 11.51
N GLU A 65 0.46 -9.83 11.90
CA GLU A 65 1.57 -10.24 11.05
C GLU A 65 1.31 -11.64 10.48
N VAL A 66 1.72 -11.89 9.25
CA VAL A 66 1.66 -13.21 8.60
C VAL A 66 3.05 -13.67 8.22
N ASN A 67 3.38 -14.90 8.61
CA ASN A 67 4.64 -15.55 8.23
C ASN A 67 4.48 -16.16 6.83
N ILE A 68 5.00 -15.47 5.81
CA ILE A 68 4.99 -15.94 4.42
C ILE A 68 6.43 -15.99 3.91
N ASN A 69 6.82 -17.06 3.23
CA ASN A 69 8.09 -17.10 2.52
C ASN A 69 8.03 -16.16 1.31
N LEU A 70 8.76 -15.04 1.40
CA LEU A 70 8.80 -14.02 0.34
C LEU A 70 9.85 -14.30 -0.74
N THR A 71 10.54 -15.44 -0.70
CA THR A 71 11.55 -15.78 -1.72
C THR A 71 10.89 -15.93 -3.09
N GLY A 72 11.31 -15.10 -4.05
CA GLY A 72 10.78 -15.12 -5.40
C GLY A 72 9.37 -14.53 -5.56
N THR A 73 8.79 -13.91 -4.51
CA THR A 73 7.48 -13.26 -4.63
C THR A 73 7.59 -11.93 -5.39
N ARG A 74 6.55 -11.63 -6.18
CA ARG A 74 6.45 -10.35 -6.88
C ARG A 74 6.17 -9.22 -5.90
N ARG A 75 7.01 -8.20 -5.93
CA ARG A 75 6.89 -6.95 -5.16
C ARG A 75 6.50 -5.79 -6.09
N VAL A 76 5.65 -4.89 -5.60
CA VAL A 76 5.19 -3.68 -6.28
C VAL A 76 5.31 -2.46 -5.39
#